data_AF-A0A351AFF7-F1
#
_entry.id   AF-A0A351AFF7-F1
#
_cell.length_a   1.000
_cell.length_b   1.000
_cell.length_c   1.000
_cell.angle_alpha   90.00
_cell.angle_beta   90.00
_cell.angle_gamma   90.00
#
_symmetry.space_group_name_H-M   'P 1'
#
loop_
_entity.id
_entity.type
_entity.pdbx_description
1 polymer ?
#
loop_
_entity_poly.entity_id
_entity_poly.type
_entity_poly.pdbx_seq_one_letter_code
_entity_poly.pdbx_strand_id
1 'polypeptide(L)' 'MADPADVEATKYLRREFNRRQIDVTQADLRVMHHVAYIRGSLKSYKGGPPDLRKECENIAGYLKQTGRVKDVVIDCSFRS' A
#
# COMPACT_ATOMS: atom_id res chain seq x y z
N MET A 1 10.01 12.81 -15.57
CA MET A 1 8.68 13.23 -15.11
C MET A 1 7.93 11.96 -14.74
N ALA A 2 7.30 11.88 -13.55
CA ALA A 2 6.53 10.70 -13.18
C ALA A 2 5.27 10.60 -14.04
N ASP A 3 4.86 9.38 -14.41
CA ASP A 3 3.63 9.14 -15.17
C ASP A 3 2.42 9.64 -14.34
N PRO A 4 1.51 10.47 -14.90
CA PRO A 4 0.30 10.90 -14.20
C PRO A 4 -0.52 9.74 -13.60
N ALA A 5 -0.58 8.59 -14.29
CA ALA A 5 -1.28 7.40 -13.80
C ALA A 5 -0.61 6.82 -12.55
N ASP A 6 0.73 6.78 -12.51
CA ASP A 6 1.48 6.32 -11.34
C ASP A 6 1.29 7.28 -10.14
N VAL A 7 1.21 8.59 -10.39
CA VAL A 7 0.94 9.60 -9.36
C VAL A 7 -0.45 9.39 -8.76
N GLU A 8 -1.47 9.19 -9.60
CA GLU A 8 -2.83 8.89 -9.14
C GLU A 8 -2.91 7.56 -8.40
N ALA A 9 -2.27 6.51 -8.91
CA ALA A 9 -2.21 5.20 -8.27
C ALA A 9 -1.50 5.27 -6.91
N THR A 10 -0.46 6.08 -6.77
CA THR A 10 0.22 6.32 -5.49
C THR A 10 -0.69 7.00 -4.47
N LYS A 11 -1.46 8.02 -4.89
CA LYS A 11 -2.45 8.67 -4.02
C LYS A 11 -3.54 7.69 -3.60
N TYR A 12 -4.00 6.85 -4.53
CA TYR A 12 -5.00 5.83 -4.28
C TYR A 12 -4.51 4.77 -3.29
N LEU A 13 -3.30 4.23 -3.50
CA LEU A 13 -2.62 3.32 -2.58
C LEU A 13 -2.57 3.89 -1.15
N ARG A 14 -2.09 5.13 -0.99
CA ARG A 14 -2.02 5.79 0.33
C ARG A 14 -3.39 5.94 0.97
N ARG A 15 -4.41 6.29 0.19
CA ARG A 15 -5.80 6.40 0.68
C ARG A 15 -6.34 5.06 1.20
N GLU A 16 -6.05 3.97 0.51
CA GLU A 16 -6.52 2.63 0.90
C GLU A 16 -5.89 2.14 2.21
N PHE A 17 -4.61 2.46 2.46
CA PHE A 17 -3.95 2.19 3.74
C PHE A 17 -4.53 3.03 4.88
N ASN A 18 -4.71 4.34 4.66
CA ASN A 18 -5.30 5.23 5.66
C ASN A 18 -6.75 4.82 6.02
N ARG A 19 -7.55 4.44 5.02
CA ARG A 19 -8.94 3.99 5.23
C ARG A 19 -9.01 2.77 6.16
N ARG A 20 -7.99 1.91 6.11
CA ARG A 20 -7.88 0.69 6.92
C ARG A 20 -7.17 0.90 8.24
N GLN A 21 -6.92 2.14 8.65
CA GLN A 21 -6.25 2.44 9.92
C GLN A 21 -4.85 1.79 10.02
N ILE A 22 -4.12 1.76 8.91
CA ILE A 22 -2.72 1.29 8.86
C ILE A 22 -1.82 2.53 8.86
N ASP A 23 -0.91 2.59 9.84
CA ASP A 23 0.12 3.59 9.95
C ASP A 23 1.25 3.30 8.94
N VAL A 24 1.44 4.27 8.05
CA VAL A 24 2.44 4.25 6.97
C VAL A 24 3.50 5.33 7.17
N THR A 25 3.56 5.99 8.32
CA THR A 25 4.54 7.06 8.59
C THR A 25 5.99 6.58 8.49
N GLN A 26 6.23 5.30 8.78
CA GLN A 26 7.54 4.64 8.62
C GLN A 26 7.63 3.76 7.37
N ALA A 27 6.71 3.92 6.42
CA ALA A 27 6.69 3.18 5.16
C ALA A 27 6.75 4.12 3.95
N ASP A 28 7.49 3.70 2.92
CA ASP A 28 7.46 4.32 1.60
C ASP A 28 6.44 3.58 0.73
N LEU A 29 5.34 4.27 0.42
CA LEU A 29 4.33 3.82 -0.53
C LEU A 29 4.47 4.61 -1.82
N ARG A 30 4.84 3.91 -2.90
CA ARG A 30 5.07 4.52 -4.20
C ARG A 30 4.74 3.58 -5.35
N VAL A 31 4.06 4.09 -6.37
CA VAL A 31 3.86 3.38 -7.64
C VAL A 31 4.85 3.92 -8.67
N MET A 32 5.53 3.03 -9.37
CA MET A 32 6.41 3.36 -10.50
C MET A 32 6.28 2.29 -11.57
N HIS A 33 6.12 2.70 -12.82
CA HIS A 33 5.97 1.80 -13.97
C HIS A 33 4.83 0.79 -13.75
N HIS A 34 3.69 1.24 -13.20
CA HIS A 34 2.56 0.41 -12.82
C HIS A 34 2.86 -0.69 -11.77
N VAL A 35 3.97 -0.61 -11.04
CA VAL A 35 4.28 -1.50 -9.92
C VAL A 35 4.17 -0.72 -8.62
N ALA A 36 3.36 -1.22 -7.68
CA ALA A 36 3.27 -0.64 -6.34
C ALA A 36 4.38 -1.20 -5.46
N TYR A 37 5.24 -0.33 -4.94
CA TYR A 37 6.26 -0.65 -3.95
C TYR A 37 5.78 -0.20 -2.58
N ILE A 38 5.70 -1.17 -1.67
CA ILE A 38 5.33 -0.97 -0.27
C ILE A 38 6.56 -1.39 0.53
N ARG A 39 7.26 -0.41 1.10
CA ARG A 39 8.59 -0.62 1.72
C ARG A 39 8.66 -0.03 3.13
N GLY A 40 9.47 -0.62 4.01
CA GLY A 40 9.75 -0.06 5.33
C GLY A 40 8.98 -0.76 6.44
N SER A 41 8.41 -0.01 7.40
CA SER A 41 7.68 -0.59 8.53
C SER A 41 6.22 -0.15 8.53
N LEU A 42 5.32 -1.12 8.67
CA LEU A 42 3.89 -0.90 8.84
C LEU A 42 3.47 -1.21 10.28
N LYS A 43 2.54 -0.40 10.78
CA LYS A 43 1.90 -0.58 12.10
C LYS A 43 0.39 -0.43 11.94
N SER A 44 -0.40 -1.03 12.82
CA SER A 44 -1.82 -0.69 12.89
C SER A 44 -2.01 0.47 13.86
N TYR A 45 -2.96 1.36 13.59
CA TYR A 45 -3.47 2.23 14.64
C TYR A 45 -4.26 1.42 15.67
N LYS A 46 -4.61 2.06 16.79
CA LYS A 46 -5.47 1.46 17.82
C LYS A 46 -6.86 1.17 17.21
N GLY A 47 -7.28 -0.09 17.22
CA GLY A 47 -8.52 -0.53 16.55
C GLY A 47 -8.37 -0.80 15.05
N GLY A 48 -7.14 -0.79 14.52
CA GLY A 48 -6.83 -1.22 13.16
C GLY A 48 -6.89 -2.73 12.97
N PRO A 49 -6.56 -3.22 11.77
CA PRO A 49 -6.64 -4.64 11.42
C PRO A 49 -5.69 -5.47 12.31
N PRO A 50 -6.15 -6.65 12.79
CA PRO A 50 -5.34 -7.50 13.66
C PRO A 50 -4.19 -8.19 12.90
N ASP A 51 -4.35 -8.42 11.60
CA ASP A 51 -3.34 -9.03 10.73
C ASP A 51 -2.97 -8.06 9.60
N LEU A 52 -1.89 -7.30 9.83
CA LEU A 52 -1.38 -6.35 8.85
C LEU A 52 -0.89 -7.01 7.57
N ARG A 53 -0.36 -8.23 7.65
CA ARG A 53 0.19 -8.92 6.48
C ARG A 53 -0.93 -9.31 5.54
N LYS A 54 -1.95 -9.97 6.08
CA LYS A 54 -3.15 -10.35 5.31
C LYS A 54 -3.84 -9.11 4.74
N GLU A 55 -3.90 -8.02 5.49
CA GLU A 55 -4.53 -6.80 4.99
C GLU A 55 -3.73 -6.13 3.86
N CYS A 56 -2.39 -6.18 3.91
CA CYS A 56 -1.56 -5.72 2.80
C CYS A 56 -1.76 -6.57 1.55
N GLU A 57 -1.88 -7.89 1.69
CA GLU A 57 -2.18 -8.80 0.58
C GLU A 57 -3.58 -8.51 -0.02
N ASN A 58 -4.58 -8.22 0.82
CA ASN A 58 -5.91 -7.79 0.38
C ASN A 58 -5.86 -6.48 -0.42
N ILE A 59 -5.13 -5.47 0.08
CA ILE A 59 -4.93 -4.19 -0.62
C ILE A 59 -4.22 -4.43 -1.95
N ALA A 60 -3.18 -5.26 -1.97
CA ALA A 60 -2.43 -5.58 -3.17
C ALA A 60 -3.31 -6.27 -4.24
N GLY A 61 -4.13 -7.24 -3.83
CA GLY A 61 -5.11 -7.90 -4.69
C GLY A 61 -6.14 -6.92 -5.25
N TYR A 62 -6.69 -6.06 -4.39
CA TYR A 62 -7.65 -5.03 -4.78
C TYR A 62 -7.06 -4.05 -5.80
N LEU A 63 -5.85 -3.55 -5.57
CA LEU A 63 -5.18 -2.62 -6.50
C LEU A 63 -4.98 -3.23 -7.88
N LYS A 64 -4.56 -4.50 -7.95
CA LYS A 64 -4.43 -5.25 -9.21
C LYS A 64 -5.78 -5.41 -9.92
N GLN A 65 -6.84 -5.77 -9.19
CA GLN A 65 -8.19 -5.91 -9.76
C GLN A 65 -8.71 -4.61 -10.38
N THR A 66 -8.36 -3.46 -9.81
CA THR A 66 -8.78 -2.17 -10.36
C THR A 66 -8.05 -1.77 -11.66
N GLY A 67 -7.03 -2.52 -12.09
CA GLY A 67 -6.23 -2.21 -13.27
C GLY A 67 -5.28 -1.01 -13.12
N ARG A 68 -5.20 -0.40 -11.92
CA ARG A 68 -4.33 0.75 -11.63
C ARG A 68 -2.85 0.37 -11.55
N VAL A 69 -2.58 -0.86 -11.14
CA VAL A 69 -1.22 -1.43 -11.04
C VAL A 69 -1.23 -2.83 -11.63
N LYS A 70 -0.13 -3.22 -12.25
CA LYS A 70 0.07 -4.57 -12.80
C LYS A 70 0.63 -5.52 -11.76
N ASP A 71 1.48 -5.00 -10.88
CA ASP A 71 2.10 -5.81 -9.83
C ASP A 71 2.32 -5.03 -8.53
N VAL A 72 2.59 -5.75 -7.44
CA VAL A 72 2.80 -5.20 -6.11
C VAL A 72 3.97 -5.91 -5.44
N VAL A 73 4.97 -5.13 -5.03
CA VAL A 73 6.12 -5.59 -4.27
C VAL A 73 5.94 -5.18 -2.82
N ILE A 74 5.87 -6.17 -1.93
CA ILE A 74 5.74 -5.99 -0.48
C ILE A 74 7.08 -6.34 0.17
N ASP A 75 7.81 -5.31 0.59
CA ASP A 75 9.07 -5.41 1.32
C ASP A 75 8.97 -4.63 2.64
N CYS A 76 8.07 -5.11 3.51
CA CYS A 76 7.70 -4.45 4.75
C CYS A 76 8.00 -5.33 5.96
N SER A 77 8.49 -4.73 7.03
CA SER A 77 8.39 -5.32 8.37
C SER A 77 7.05 -4.96 9.00
N PHE A 78 6.32 -5.96 9.49
CA PHE A 78 5.07 -5.77 10.23
C PHE A 78 5.39 -5.65 11.73
N ARG A 79 4.99 -4.55 12.35
CA ARG A 79 5.11 -4.35 13.80
C ARG A 79 3.71 -4.37 14.41
N SER A 80 3.51 -5.26 15.38
CA SER A 80 2.32 -5.35 16.24
C SER A 80 2.32 -4.26 17.30
#